data_AF-A0A659UKC1-F1
#
_entry.id   AF-A0A659UKC1-F1
#
_cell.length_a   1.000
_cell.length_b   1.000
_cell.length_c   1.000
_cell.angle_alpha   90.00
_cell.angle_beta   90.00
_cell.angle_gamma   90.00
#
_symmetry.space_group_name_H-M   'P 1'
#
loop_
_entity.id
_entity.type
_entity.pdbx_description
1 polymer ?
#
loop_
_entity_poly.entity_id
_entity_poly.type
_entity_poly.pdbx_seq_one_letter_code
_entity_poly.pdbx_strand_id
1 'polypeptide(L)'
;AVPFAVIHRRSISNPEDETRKTEVLLVAKVAQMDARDGCTVGLVLATGNPTANDQARKIADEKAKGFACGKDKRVVIGDVPAFGRVDN
;
A
#
# COMPACT_ATOMS: atom_id res chain seq x y z
N ALA A 1 -1.12 10.49 -19.88
CA ALA A 1 -2.10 10.04 -18.87
C ALA A 1 -1.74 10.67 -17.53
N VAL A 2 -2.72 11.05 -16.71
CA VAL A 2 -2.48 11.58 -15.36
C VAL A 2 -2.28 10.41 -14.38
N PRO A 3 -1.18 10.36 -13.61
CA PRO A 3 -0.96 9.28 -12.65
C PRO A 3 -1.91 9.42 -11.46
N PHE A 4 -2.60 8.33 -11.09
CA PHE A 4 -3.61 8.32 -10.02
C PHE A 4 -3.26 7.37 -8.86
N ALA A 5 -2.29 6.49 -9.04
CA ALA A 5 -1.85 5.53 -8.03
C ALA A 5 -0.32 5.33 -8.09
N VAL A 6 0.26 4.97 -6.94
CA VAL A 6 1.67 4.57 -6.81
C VAL A 6 1.75 3.29 -5.99
N ILE A 7 2.72 2.43 -6.31
CA ILE A 7 3.04 1.23 -5.54
C ILE A 7 4.48 1.36 -5.03
N HIS A 8 4.65 1.44 -3.71
CA HIS A 8 5.96 1.44 -3.06
C HIS A 8 6.27 0.06 -2.48
N ARG A 9 7.42 -0.51 -2.83
CA ARG A 9 7.97 -1.65 -2.11
C ARG A 9 8.72 -1.15 -0.88
N ARG A 10 8.32 -1.62 0.29
CA ARG A 10 8.92 -1.27 1.59
C ARG A 10 9.55 -2.52 2.20
N SER A 11 10.83 -2.41 2.53
CA SER A 11 11.56 -3.39 3.33
C SER A 11 11.49 -2.98 4.80
N ILE A 12 11.03 -3.88 5.66
CA ILE A 12 10.86 -3.65 7.09
C ILE A 12 11.82 -4.58 7.82
N SER A 13 12.70 -4.01 8.64
CA SER A 13 13.59 -4.77 9.50
C SER A 13 12.81 -5.43 10.64
N ASN A 14 13.21 -6.63 11.02
CA ASN A 14 12.75 -7.25 12.27
C ASN A 14 13.68 -6.78 13.41
N PRO A 15 13.14 -6.26 14.53
CA PRO A 15 13.96 -5.76 15.65
C PRO A 15 14.69 -6.87 16.42
N GLU A 16 14.20 -8.11 16.36
CA GLU A 16 14.84 -9.27 16.99
C GLU A 16 15.90 -9.91 16.08
N ASP A 17 15.82 -9.67 14.76
CA ASP A 17 16.71 -10.25 13.77
C ASP A 17 16.77 -9.37 12.50
N GLU A 18 17.78 -8.51 12.41
CA GLU A 18 17.93 -7.57 11.28
C GLU A 18 18.12 -8.26 9.92
N THR A 19 18.48 -9.55 9.91
CA THR A 19 18.62 -10.34 8.68
C THR A 19 17.27 -10.78 8.12
N ARG A 20 16.24 -10.87 8.98
CA ARG A 20 14.86 -11.16 8.58
C ARG A 20 14.14 -9.86 8.21
N LYS A 21 14.01 -9.63 6.90
CA LYS A 21 13.27 -8.50 6.34
C LYS A 21 11.89 -8.92 5.84
N THR A 22 10.90 -8.10 6.15
CA THR A 22 9.55 -8.23 5.60
C THR A 22 9.34 -7.21 4.50
N GLU A 23 8.97 -7.67 3.32
CA GLU A 23 8.64 -6.85 2.18
C GLU A 23 7.13 -6.64 2.10
N VAL A 24 6.72 -5.39 1.89
CA VAL A 24 5.30 -5.03 1.74
C VAL A 24 5.16 -4.06 0.57
N LEU A 25 4.14 -4.26 -0.26
CA LEU A 25 3.75 -3.31 -1.29
C LEU A 25 2.66 -2.40 -0.75
N LEU A 26 2.99 -1.11 -0.62
CA LEU A 26 2.06 -0.04 -0.25
C LEU A 26 1.49 0.59 -1.51
N VAL A 27 0.18 0.45 -1.69
CA VAL A 27 -0.58 1.08 -2.78
C VAL A 27 -1.17 2.38 -2.24
N ALA A 28 -0.85 3.50 -2.87
CA ALA A 28 -1.36 4.82 -2.48
C ALA A 28 -2.06 5.54 -3.63
N LYS A 29 -3.09 6.33 -3.29
CA LYS A 29 -3.72 7.30 -4.19
C LYS A 29 -2.79 8.50 -4.35
N VAL A 30 -2.53 8.91 -5.59
CA VAL A 30 -1.75 10.12 -5.88
C VAL A 30 -2.67 11.33 -5.76
N ALA A 31 -2.31 12.26 -4.87
CA ALA A 31 -3.05 13.50 -4.67
C ALA A 31 -3.03 14.34 -5.95
N GLN A 32 -4.23 14.63 -6.47
CA GLN A 32 -4.43 15.50 -7.63
C GLN A 32 -4.66 16.94 -7.15
N MET A 33 -4.44 17.92 -8.03
CA MET A 33 -4.52 19.35 -7.68
C MET A 33 -5.90 19.83 -7.22
N ASP A 34 -6.96 19.18 -7.72
CA ASP A 34 -8.37 19.45 -7.43
C ASP A 34 -8.81 18.87 -6.08
N ALA A 35 -8.57 17.57 -5.87
CA ALA A 35 -9.02 16.86 -4.68
C ALA A 35 -8.04 16.99 -3.50
N ARG A 36 -6.75 17.15 -3.80
CA ARG A 36 -5.63 17.28 -2.84
C ARG A 36 -5.56 16.18 -1.77
N ASP A 37 -6.16 15.03 -2.03
CA ASP A 37 -6.19 13.90 -1.09
C ASP A 37 -5.28 12.75 -1.56
N GLY A 38 -4.37 12.35 -0.69
CA GLY A 38 -3.46 11.22 -0.90
C GLY A 38 -3.40 10.36 0.35
N CYS A 39 -3.58 9.06 0.19
CA CYS A 39 -3.59 8.12 1.31
C CYS A 39 -3.25 6.70 0.85
N THR A 40 -2.99 5.83 1.83
CA THR A 40 -2.79 4.41 1.59
C THR A 40 -4.13 3.75 1.25
N VAL A 41 -4.22 3.18 0.05
CA VAL A 41 -5.38 2.46 -0.46
C VAL A 41 -5.27 0.96 -0.16
N GLY A 42 -4.05 0.43 -0.12
CA GLY A 42 -3.84 -0.98 0.21
C GLY A 42 -2.43 -1.33 0.64
N LEU A 43 -2.32 -2.48 1.28
CA LEU A 43 -1.07 -3.11 1.71
C LEU A 43 -1.09 -4.58 1.29
N VAL A 44 0.00 -5.05 0.68
CA VAL A 44 0.16 -6.44 0.28
C VAL A 44 1.48 -6.97 0.81
N LEU A 45 1.43 -8.02 1.64
CA LEU A 45 2.63 -8.74 2.07
C LEU A 45 3.29 -9.37 0.82
N ALA A 46 4.55 -9.01 0.59
CA ALA A 46 5.34 -9.51 -0.54
C ALA A 46 6.32 -10.61 -0.13
N THR A 47 6.80 -10.64 1.12
CA THR A 47 7.61 -11.76 1.61
C THR A 47 6.82 -13.07 1.51
N GLY A 48 7.37 -14.05 0.79
CA GLY A 48 6.72 -15.35 0.58
C GLY A 48 5.52 -15.35 -0.38
N ASN A 49 5.19 -14.20 -0.99
CA ASN A 49 4.03 -14.08 -1.88
C ASN A 49 4.46 -13.75 -3.32
N PRO A 50 4.52 -14.74 -4.23
CA PRO A 50 4.94 -14.52 -5.61
C PRO A 50 3.93 -13.68 -6.42
N THR A 51 2.67 -13.61 -5.98
CA THR A 51 1.59 -12.87 -6.67
C THR A 51 1.42 -11.43 -6.17
N ALA A 52 2.26 -10.98 -5.24
CA ALA A 52 2.09 -9.69 -4.57
C ALA A 52 2.01 -8.51 -5.53
N ASN A 53 2.84 -8.50 -6.59
CA ASN A 53 2.83 -7.42 -7.58
C ASN A 53 1.49 -7.36 -8.34
N ASP A 54 0.94 -8.51 -8.71
CA ASP A 54 -0.34 -8.57 -9.44
C ASP A 54 -1.50 -8.11 -8.56
N GLN A 55 -1.49 -8.54 -7.29
CA GLN A 55 -2.46 -8.11 -6.28
C GLN A 55 -2.39 -6.60 -6.05
N ALA A 56 -1.18 -6.03 -5.91
CA ALA A 56 -0.99 -4.60 -5.71
C ALA A 56 -1.44 -3.77 -6.92
N ARG A 57 -1.14 -4.23 -8.14
CA ARG A 57 -1.65 -3.60 -9.38
C ARG A 57 -3.16 -3.63 -9.44
N LYS A 58 -3.77 -4.77 -9.15
CA LYS A 58 -5.24 -4.90 -9.13
C LYS A 58 -5.88 -3.91 -8.16
N ILE A 59 -5.32 -3.74 -6.95
CA ILE A 59 -5.81 -2.74 -6.00
C ILE A 59 -5.65 -1.32 -6.56
N ALA A 60 -4.48 -1.01 -7.15
CA ALA A 60 -4.25 0.30 -7.75
C ALA A 60 -5.30 0.61 -8.83
N ASP A 61 -5.50 -0.30 -9.77
CA ASP A 61 -6.39 -0.12 -10.92
C ASP A 61 -7.87 -0.03 -10.51
N GLU A 62 -8.31 -0.88 -9.58
CA GLU A 62 -9.72 -1.02 -9.21
C GLU A 62 -10.17 -0.03 -8.12
N LYS A 63 -9.27 0.39 -7.22
CA LYS A 63 -9.66 1.14 -6.01
C LYS A 63 -9.17 2.59 -6.01
N ALA A 64 -7.95 2.87 -6.46
CA ALA A 64 -7.29 4.14 -6.16
C ALA A 64 -8.01 5.39 -6.71
N LYS A 65 -8.68 5.27 -7.87
CA LYS A 65 -9.41 6.40 -8.48
C LYS A 65 -10.59 6.89 -7.64
N GLY A 66 -11.34 5.95 -7.05
CA GLY A 66 -12.57 6.24 -6.31
C GLY A 66 -12.38 6.25 -4.79
N PHE A 67 -11.19 5.91 -4.30
CA PHE A 67 -10.95 5.79 -2.87
C PHE A 67 -11.06 7.14 -2.16
N ALA A 68 -11.93 7.21 -1.15
CA ALA A 68 -12.14 8.37 -0.31
C ALA A 68 -11.24 8.31 0.93
N CYS A 69 -10.15 9.08 0.91
CA CYS A 69 -9.22 9.16 2.04
C CYS A 69 -9.93 9.60 3.34
N GLY A 70 -9.56 8.97 4.46
CA GLY A 70 -10.18 9.20 5.77
C GLY A 70 -11.58 8.58 5.96
N LYS A 71 -12.18 7.99 4.91
CA LYS A 71 -13.51 7.33 5.00
C LYS A 71 -13.43 5.85 4.65
N ASP A 72 -12.79 5.53 3.54
CA ASP A 72 -12.68 4.16 3.06
C ASP A 72 -11.61 3.40 3.84
N LYS A 73 -11.91 2.13 4.16
CA LYS A 73 -10.93 1.24 4.77
C LYS A 73 -10.01 0.66 3.69
N ARG A 74 -8.70 0.74 3.92
CA ARG A 74 -7.70 0.15 3.03
C ARG A 74 -7.85 -1.36 2.93
N VAL A 75 -7.44 -1.91 1.79
CA VAL A 75 -7.34 -3.36 1.60
C VAL A 75 -6.02 -3.88 2.19
N VAL A 76 -6.04 -4.98 2.92
CA VAL A 76 -4.83 -5.64 3.43
C VAL A 76 -4.82 -7.09 2.96
N ILE A 77 -3.72 -7.53 2.34
CA ILE A 77 -3.51 -8.90 1.88
C ILE A 77 -2.27 -9.46 2.58
N GLY A 78 -2.46 -10.56 3.32
CA GLY A 78 -1.42 -11.19 4.13
C GLY A 78 -1.27 -10.55 5.51
N ASP A 79 -0.37 -11.12 6.30
CA ASP A 79 -0.05 -10.64 7.65
C ASP A 79 0.98 -9.50 7.56
N VAL A 80 0.48 -8.31 7.25
CA VAL A 80 1.31 -7.12 7.10
C VAL A 80 1.61 -6.56 8.49
N PRO A 81 2.89 -6.39 8.87
CA PRO A 81 3.25 -5.86 10.18
C PRO A 81 2.70 -4.45 10.36
N ALA A 82 2.44 -4.08 11.61
CA ALA A 82 2.01 -2.73 11.95
C ALA A 82 3.13 -1.73 11.59
N PHE A 83 2.91 -0.95 10.55
CA PHE A 83 3.62 0.31 10.39
C PHE A 83 3.08 1.26 11.46
N GLY A 84 3.94 1.93 12.24
CA GLY A 84 3.48 3.00 13.12
C GLY A 84 2.61 4.02 12.38
N ARG A 85 1.73 4.74 13.10
CA ARG A 85 0.70 5.69 12.60
C ARG A 85 0.58 5.74 11.08
N VAL A 86 -0.36 4.94 10.54
CA VAL A 86 -0.71 4.93 9.12
C VAL A 86 -2.07 5.61 8.90
N ASP A 87 -2.43 6.47 9.83
CA ASP A 87 -3.64 7.25 9.84
C ASP A 87 -3.30 8.51 9.02
N ASN A 88 -3.62 8.49 7.72
CA ASN A 88 -3.76 9.72 6.93
C ASN A 88 -5.21 10.18 7.05
#